data_AF-A0A6G7MAS9-F1
#
_entry.id   AF-A0A6G7MAS9-F1
#
_cell.length_a   1.000
_cell.length_b   1.000
_cell.length_c   1.000
_cell.angle_alpha   90.00
_cell.angle_beta   90.00
_cell.angle_gamma   90.00
#
_symmetry.space_group_name_H-M   'P 1'
#
loop_
_entity.id
_entity.type
_entity.pdbx_description
1 polymer ?
#
loop_
_entity_poly.entity_id
_entity_poly.type
_entity_poly.pdbx_seq_one_letter_code
_entity_poly.pdbx_strand_id
1 'polypeptide(L)'
;ANSPLMEQLTFFHDHTLMILTMITILVSYMMSTIFFNKLTNRNLLEGQTIELIWTILPALTLIFIALPSLQILYLMDELNKPLMTIKSIGHQ
;
A
#
# COMPACT_ATOMS: atom_id res chain seq x y z
N ALA A 1 -2.17 2.59 -21.49
CA ALA A 1 -0.89 1.91 -21.18
C ALA A 1 -0.33 1.34 -22.49
N ASN A 2 0.94 1.62 -22.82
CA ASN A 2 1.52 1.23 -24.12
C ASN A 2 2.23 -0.14 -24.09
N SER A 3 2.18 -0.84 -22.96
CA SER A 3 2.65 -2.22 -22.78
C SER A 3 1.76 -2.93 -21.75
N PRO A 4 1.59 -4.26 -21.83
CA PRO A 4 0.76 -5.02 -20.89
C PRO A 4 1.26 -4.93 -19.44
N LEU A 5 2.59 -4.85 -19.25
CA LEU A 5 3.19 -4.63 -17.93
C LEU A 5 2.81 -3.27 -17.34
N MET A 6 2.80 -2.21 -18.17
CA MET A 6 2.39 -0.88 -17.70
C MET A 6 0.92 -0.86 -17.27
N GLU A 7 0.07 -1.64 -17.93
CA GLU A 7 -1.35 -1.77 -17.56
C GLU A 7 -1.51 -2.44 -16.18
N GLN A 8 -0.80 -3.54 -15.93
CA GLN A 8 -0.78 -4.20 -14.62
C GLN A 8 -0.24 -3.28 -13.51
N LEU A 9 0.80 -2.51 -13.81
CA LEU A 9 1.35 -1.52 -12.89
C LEU A 9 0.33 -0.41 -12.57
N THR A 10 -0.45 0.06 -13.56
CA THR A 10 -1.51 1.04 -13.29
C THR A 10 -2.63 0.48 -12.41
N PHE A 11 -3.06 -0.77 -12.63
CA PHE A 11 -4.04 -1.42 -11.76
C PHE A 11 -3.52 -1.59 -10.32
N PHE A 12 -2.25 -1.97 -10.16
CA PHE A 12 -1.62 -2.07 -8.85
C PHE A 12 -1.49 -0.70 -8.17
N HIS A 13 -1.11 0.33 -8.92
CA HIS A 13 -1.06 1.70 -8.42
C HIS A 13 -2.44 2.15 -7.91
N ASP A 14 -3.50 1.94 -8.68
CA ASP A 14 -4.84 2.36 -8.27
C ASP A 14 -5.34 1.58 -7.03
N HIS A 15 -5.04 0.29 -6.97
CA HIS A 15 -5.34 -0.54 -5.80
C HIS A 15 -4.61 -0.06 -4.54
N THR A 16 -3.31 0.21 -4.63
CA THR A 16 -2.52 0.71 -3.48
C THR A 16 -2.95 2.10 -3.06
N LEU A 17 -3.27 2.99 -4.02
CA LEU A 17 -3.77 4.33 -3.73
C LEU A 17 -5.14 4.30 -3.04
N MET A 18 -6.03 3.38 -3.42
CA MET A 18 -7.31 3.17 -2.73
C MET A 18 -7.10 2.78 -1.25
N ILE A 19 -6.17 1.86 -0.97
CA ILE A 19 -5.87 1.47 0.42
C ILE A 19 -5.28 2.64 1.20
N LEU A 20 -4.32 3.36 0.61
CA LEU A 20 -3.65 4.49 1.26
C LEU A 20 -4.65 5.61 1.58
N THR A 21 -5.52 5.96 0.63
CA THR A 21 -6.57 6.97 0.85
C THR A 21 -7.53 6.55 1.96
N MET A 22 -7.96 5.28 2.01
CA MET A 22 -8.79 4.77 3.12
C MET A 22 -8.10 4.91 4.49
N ILE A 23 -6.81 4.59 4.59
CA ILE A 23 -6.04 4.75 5.84
C ILE A 23 -5.94 6.23 6.22
N THR A 24 -5.63 7.12 5.27
CA THR A 24 -5.52 8.56 5.56
C THR A 24 -6.84 9.16 6.04
N ILE A 25 -7.97 8.75 5.45
CA ILE A 25 -9.30 9.19 5.88
C ILE A 25 -9.60 8.68 7.29
N LEU A 26 -9.35 7.39 7.56
CA LEU A 26 -9.55 6.80 8.89
C LEU A 26 -8.76 7.54 9.98
N VAL A 27 -7.46 7.78 9.73
CA VAL A 27 -6.59 8.50 10.68
C VAL A 27 -7.06 9.94 10.86
N SER A 28 -7.43 10.64 9.78
CA SER A 28 -7.95 12.01 9.85
C SER A 28 -9.24 12.09 10.66
N TYR A 29 -10.13 11.11 10.51
CA TYR A 29 -11.36 11.01 11.28
C TYR A 29 -11.07 10.77 12.77
N MET A 30 -10.20 9.82 13.10
CA MET A 30 -9.81 9.54 14.50
C MET A 30 -9.19 10.78 15.16
N MET A 31 -8.32 11.50 14.45
CA MET A 31 -7.75 12.75 14.97
C MET A 31 -8.82 13.82 15.19
N SER A 32 -9.74 14.01 14.23
CA SER A 32 -10.83 14.99 14.37
C SER A 32 -11.73 14.71 15.59
N THR A 33 -12.05 13.43 15.85
CA THR A 33 -12.92 13.06 16.96
C THR A 33 -12.27 13.34 18.32
N ILE A 34 -10.94 13.18 18.44
CA ILE A 34 -10.20 13.53 19.67
C ILE A 34 -10.32 15.05 19.95
N PHE A 35 -10.21 15.91 18.92
CA PHE A 35 -10.33 17.36 19.10
C PHE A 35 -11.74 17.81 19.54
N PHE A 36 -12.78 17.15 19.05
CA PHE A 36 -14.17 17.52 19.38
C PHE A 36 -14.71 16.81 20.63
N ASN A 37 -13.98 15.86 21.21
CA ASN A 37 -14.42 15.13 22.38
C ASN A 37 -14.26 15.98 23.66
N LYS A 38 -15.36 16.16 24.39
CA LYS A 38 -15.39 16.91 25.67
C LYS A 38 -15.16 16.03 26.90
N LEU A 39 -15.21 14.70 26.75
CA LEU A 39 -15.09 13.76 27.87
C LEU A 39 -13.61 13.50 28.19
N THR A 40 -13.25 13.63 29.47
CA THR A 40 -11.90 13.35 29.95
C THR A 40 -11.84 11.98 30.62
N ASN A 41 -10.97 11.09 30.13
CA ASN A 41 -10.63 9.84 30.82
C ASN A 41 -9.12 9.78 31.09
N ARG A 42 -8.72 9.85 32.37
CA ARG A 42 -7.31 9.86 32.80
C ARG A 42 -6.80 8.48 33.23
N ASN A 43 -7.68 7.50 33.40
CA ASN A 43 -7.34 6.20 33.97
C ASN A 43 -7.04 5.14 32.91
N LEU A 44 -7.14 5.47 31.62
CA LEU A 44 -6.75 4.59 30.52
C LEU A 44 -5.22 4.60 30.36
N LEU A 45 -4.51 3.87 31.22
CA LEU A 45 -3.04 3.78 31.20
C LEU A 45 -2.54 2.72 30.22
N GLU A 46 -3.28 1.63 30.07
CA GLU A 46 -2.92 0.50 29.21
C GLU A 46 -4.15 -0.01 28.44
N GLY A 47 -3.91 -0.44 27.20
CA GLY A 47 -4.95 -0.87 26.28
C GLY A 47 -4.48 -2.03 25.42
N GLN A 48 -3.99 -3.11 26.02
CA GLN A 48 -3.39 -4.27 25.31
C GLN A 48 -4.26 -4.81 24.17
N THR A 49 -5.59 -4.83 24.35
CA THR A 49 -6.53 -5.27 23.31
C THR A 49 -6.55 -4.31 22.12
N ILE A 50 -6.47 -3.00 22.35
CA ILE A 50 -6.38 -1.96 21.30
C ILE A 50 -5.05 -2.07 20.58
N GLU A 51 -3.97 -2.31 21.32
CA GLU A 51 -2.63 -2.49 20.76
C GLU A 51 -2.56 -3.69 19.81
N LEU A 52 -3.17 -4.80 20.21
CA LEU A 52 -3.27 -5.98 19.37
C LEU A 52 -4.07 -5.69 18.08
N ILE A 53 -5.21 -5.00 18.19
CA ILE A 53 -6.05 -4.66 17.03
C ILE A 53 -5.30 -3.77 16.04
N TRP A 54 -4.68 -2.68 16.49
CA TRP A 54 -3.97 -1.76 15.59
C TRP A 54 -2.63 -2.30 15.08
N THR A 55 -2.15 -3.45 15.58
CA THR A 55 -0.94 -4.11 15.07
C THR A 55 -1.30 -5.13 13.98
N ILE A 56 -2.35 -5.92 14.22
CA ILE A 56 -2.80 -6.95 13.28
C ILE A 56 -3.46 -6.31 12.06
N LEU A 57 -4.26 -5.26 12.22
CA LEU A 57 -4.95 -4.61 11.11
C LEU A 57 -3.97 -4.10 10.03
N PRO A 58 -2.94 -3.29 10.36
CA PRO A 58 -1.94 -2.87 9.38
C PRO A 58 -1.15 -4.03 8.78
N ALA A 59 -0.77 -5.03 9.59
CA ALA A 59 -0.05 -6.20 9.09
C ALA A 59 -0.84 -6.94 7.99
N LEU A 60 -2.15 -7.12 8.19
CA LEU A 60 -3.03 -7.72 7.19
C LEU A 60 -3.13 -6.83 5.93
N THR A 61 -3.29 -5.51 6.09
CA THR A 61 -3.35 -4.61 4.92
C THR A 61 -2.08 -4.66 4.07
N LEU A 62 -0.90 -4.81 4.69
CA LEU A 62 0.36 -4.94 3.98
C LEU A 62 0.45 -6.25 3.19
N ILE A 63 -0.07 -7.35 3.72
CA ILE A 63 -0.13 -8.63 2.99
C ILE A 63 -0.98 -8.48 1.71
N PHE A 64 -2.11 -7.79 1.79
CA PHE A 64 -2.96 -7.53 0.62
C PHE A 64 -2.27 -6.70 -0.46
N ILE A 65 -1.38 -5.78 -0.07
CA ILE A 65 -0.56 -5.02 -1.02
C ILE A 65 0.58 -5.89 -1.59
N ALA A 66 1.24 -6.69 -0.74
CA ALA A 66 2.42 -7.46 -1.11
C ALA A 66 2.14 -8.60 -2.11
N LEU A 67 0.98 -9.26 -1.99
CA LEU A 67 0.64 -10.38 -2.89
C LEU A 67 0.59 -9.98 -4.37
N PRO A 68 -0.22 -8.97 -4.80
CA PRO A 68 -0.23 -8.53 -6.19
C PRO A 68 1.09 -7.88 -6.61
N SER A 69 1.81 -7.22 -5.69
CA SER A 69 3.11 -6.60 -6.03
C SER A 69 4.16 -7.64 -6.41
N LEU A 70 4.25 -8.74 -5.64
CA LEU A 70 5.19 -9.82 -5.91
C LEU A 70 4.86 -10.54 -7.22
N GLN A 71 3.58 -10.75 -7.51
CA GLN A 71 3.16 -11.33 -8.78
C GLN A 71 3.62 -10.51 -9.98
N ILE A 72 3.46 -9.17 -9.92
CA ILE A 72 3.92 -8.28 -11.00
C ILE A 72 5.45 -8.31 -11.12
N LEU A 73 6.18 -8.31 -10.00
CA LEU A 73 7.63 -8.40 -10.02
C LEU A 73 8.11 -9.65 -10.77
N TYR A 74 7.52 -10.81 -10.49
CA TYR A 74 7.88 -12.04 -11.20
C TYR A 74 7.54 -11.99 -12.69
N LEU A 75 6.42 -11.37 -13.08
CA LEU A 75 6.06 -11.17 -14.49
C LEU A 75 7.03 -10.23 -15.24
N MET A 76 7.65 -9.28 -14.52
CA MET A 76 8.65 -8.37 -15.11
C MET A 76 10.00 -9.06 -15.33
N ASP A 77 10.39 -9.96 -14.43
CA ASP A 77 11.66 -10.69 -14.50
C ASP A 77 11.64 -11.85 -15.51
N GLU A 78 10.46 -12.26 -16.00
CA GLU A 78 10.37 -13.26 -17.07
C GLU A 78 11.03 -12.74 -18.35
N LEU A 79 12.25 -13.23 -18.61
CA LEU A 79 12.99 -12.99 -19.84
C LEU A 79 12.32 -13.71 -21.01
N ASN A 80 11.36 -13.04 -21.64
CA ASN A 80 10.80 -13.45 -22.91
C ASN A 80 11.89 -13.44 -23.99
N LYS A 81 11.96 -14.50 -24.82
CA LYS A 81 12.88 -14.57 -25.97
C LYS A 81 12.61 -13.39 -26.92
N PRO A 82 13.49 -12.38 -27.03
CA PRO A 82 13.21 -11.21 -27.84
C PRO A 82 13.43 -11.51 -29.32
N LEU A 83 12.62 -10.90 -30.18
CA LEU A 83 12.82 -10.96 -31.64
C LEU A 83 13.97 -10.05 -32.12
N MET A 84 14.28 -8.98 -31.36
CA MET A 84 15.32 -8.00 -31.68
C MET A 84 16.01 -7.52 -30.39
N THR A 85 17.32 -7.34 -30.44
CA THR A 85 18.13 -6.77 -29.35
C THR A 85 18.69 -5.40 -29.77
N ILE A 86 18.47 -4.37 -28.94
CA ILE A 86 18.96 -3.01 -29.17
C ILE A 86 19.86 -2.62 -28.00
N LYS A 87 21.06 -2.12 -28.28
CA LYS A 87 21.99 -1.60 -27.27
C LYS A 87 22.07 -0.08 -27.38
N SER A 88 21.77 0.62 -26.29
CA SER A 88 21.98 2.07 -26.16
C SER A 88 23.16 2.36 -25.22
N ILE A 89 23.95 3.39 -25.54
CA ILE A 89 25.06 3.88 -24.72
C ILE A 89 24.79 5.35 -24.40
N GLY A 90 24.58 5.66 -23.11
CA GLY A 90 24.39 7.03 -22.64
C GLY A 90 25.71 7.82 -22.65
N HIS A 91 25.63 9.11 -22.98
CA HIS A 91 26.70 10.09 -22.84
C HIS A 91 26.25 11.18 -21.86
N GLN A 92 27.21 11.82 -21.19
CA GLN A 92 26.96 12.89 -20.23
C GLN A 92 26.71 14.23 -20.92
#